data_AF-D7CFS6-F1
#
_entry.id   AF-D7CFS6-F1
#
_cell.length_a   1.000
_cell.length_b   1.000
_cell.length_c   1.000
_cell.angle_alpha   90.00
_cell.angle_beta   90.00
_cell.angle_gamma   90.00
#
_symmetry.space_group_name_H-M   'P 1'
#
loop_
_entity.id
_entity.type
_entity.pdbx_description
1 polymer ?
#
loop_
_entity_poly.entity_id
_entity_poly.type
_entity_poly.pdbx_seq_one_letter_code
_entity_poly.pdbx_strand_id
1 'polypeptide(L)'
;MAAAVRAATSAEDDPRARVTALARAYLDFAEHNPAVYDALFQLDGGLAYAQEDTPEPLKDAFAALLECLAEVAGDGVHPGLFTEVFWASLHGIATLTRAGRLLPEDAAQRVELLVDRLALV
;
A
#
# COMPACT_ATOMS: atom_id res chain seq x y z
N MET A 1 -6.88 -7.33 -3.41
CA MET A 1 -6.16 -6.07 -3.12
C MET A 1 -6.23 -5.08 -4.28
N ALA A 2 -5.64 -5.38 -5.46
CA ALA A 2 -5.61 -4.46 -6.61
C ALA A 2 -6.96 -3.81 -6.93
N ALA A 3 -8.01 -4.63 -7.09
CA ALA A 3 -9.37 -4.15 -7.35
C ALA A 3 -9.92 -3.25 -6.24
N ALA A 4 -9.63 -3.53 -4.97
CA ALA A 4 -10.07 -2.71 -3.85
C ALA A 4 -9.37 -1.35 -3.83
N VAL A 5 -8.06 -1.32 -4.11
CA VAL A 5 -7.29 -0.08 -4.23
C VAL A 5 -7.82 0.78 -5.39
N ARG A 6 -7.95 0.21 -6.59
CA ARG A 6 -8.47 0.95 -7.76
C ARG A 6 -9.89 1.47 -7.55
N ALA A 7 -10.76 0.68 -6.91
CA ALA A 7 -12.10 1.13 -6.58
C ALA A 7 -12.08 2.33 -5.63
N ALA A 8 -11.28 2.26 -4.55
CA ALA A 8 -11.15 3.33 -3.57
C ALA A 8 -10.57 4.62 -4.17
N THR A 9 -9.62 4.52 -5.09
CA THR A 9 -8.97 5.70 -5.70
C THR A 9 -9.80 6.32 -6.83
N SER A 10 -10.63 5.55 -7.53
CA SER A 10 -11.41 6.03 -8.68
C SER A 10 -12.45 7.11 -8.37
N ALA A 11 -12.81 7.29 -7.09
CA ALA A 11 -13.79 8.26 -6.64
C ALA A 11 -13.17 9.61 -6.23
N GLU A 12 -11.84 9.73 -6.22
CA GLU A 12 -11.12 10.88 -5.67
C GLU A 12 -10.41 11.67 -6.79
N ASP A 13 -10.80 12.93 -6.94
CA ASP A 13 -10.16 13.86 -7.90
C ASP A 13 -8.93 14.57 -7.29
N ASP A 14 -8.86 14.68 -5.96
CA ASP A 14 -7.75 15.30 -5.25
C ASP A 14 -6.59 14.30 -5.05
N PRO A 15 -5.35 14.63 -5.46
CA PRO A 15 -4.21 13.71 -5.35
C PRO A 15 -3.97 13.22 -3.92
N ARG A 16 -4.11 14.08 -2.92
CA ARG A 16 -3.93 13.74 -1.51
C ARG A 16 -5.03 12.79 -1.03
N ALA A 17 -6.29 13.11 -1.31
CA ALA A 17 -7.43 12.27 -0.96
C ALA A 17 -7.30 10.87 -1.60
N ARG A 18 -6.87 10.81 -2.86
CA ARG A 18 -6.64 9.56 -3.59
C ARG A 18 -5.56 8.68 -2.95
N VAL A 19 -4.42 9.26 -2.56
CA VAL A 19 -3.35 8.51 -1.85
C VAL A 19 -3.83 8.06 -0.47
N THR A 20 -4.63 8.89 0.22
CA THR A 20 -5.25 8.53 1.50
C THR A 20 -6.22 7.36 1.35
N ALA A 21 -7.04 7.36 0.31
CA ALA A 21 -7.96 6.27 -0.01
C ALA A 21 -7.22 4.96 -0.33
N LEU A 22 -6.13 5.03 -1.10
CA LEU A 22 -5.23 3.89 -1.34
C LEU A 22 -4.67 3.33 -0.03
N ALA A 23 -4.14 4.18 0.84
CA ALA A 23 -3.55 3.75 2.11
C ALA A 23 -4.57 3.04 3.00
N ARG A 24 -5.78 3.59 3.11
CA ARG A 24 -6.89 2.98 3.85
C ARG A 24 -7.30 1.64 3.23
N ALA A 25 -7.51 1.58 1.92
CA ALA A 25 -7.90 0.34 1.23
C ALA A 25 -6.85 -0.78 1.38
N TYR A 26 -5.57 -0.45 1.41
CA TYR A 26 -4.50 -1.41 1.68
C TYR A 26 -4.59 -1.96 3.11
N LEU A 27 -4.71 -1.07 4.11
CA LEU A 27 -4.77 -1.46 5.52
C LEU A 27 -6.05 -2.24 5.83
N ASP A 28 -7.20 -1.80 5.29
CA ASP A 28 -8.47 -2.51 5.40
C ASP A 28 -8.38 -3.90 4.77
N PHE A 29 -7.73 -4.03 3.61
CA PHE A 29 -7.52 -5.34 3.00
C PHE A 29 -6.70 -6.26 3.90
N ALA A 30 -5.62 -5.75 4.51
CA ALA A 30 -4.77 -6.50 5.43
C ALA A 30 -5.52 -6.94 6.70
N GLU A 31 -6.36 -6.08 7.26
CA GLU A 31 -7.16 -6.36 8.46
C GLU A 31 -8.27 -7.38 8.20
N HIS A 32 -9.02 -7.21 7.10
CA HIS A 32 -10.18 -8.04 6.80
C HIS A 32 -9.83 -9.38 6.14
N ASN A 33 -8.60 -9.55 5.63
CA ASN A 33 -8.18 -10.76 4.93
C ASN A 33 -6.84 -11.32 5.48
N PRO A 34 -6.71 -11.57 6.80
CA PRO A 34 -5.41 -11.85 7.42
C PRO A 34 -4.71 -13.09 6.87
N ALA A 35 -5.45 -14.17 6.54
CA ALA A 35 -4.87 -15.38 5.96
C ALA A 35 -4.39 -15.18 4.51
N VAL A 36 -5.12 -14.38 3.71
CA VAL A 36 -4.70 -14.03 2.35
C VAL A 36 -3.50 -13.11 2.42
N TYR A 37 -3.55 -12.12 3.30
CA TYR A 37 -2.45 -11.19 3.53
C TYR A 37 -1.19 -11.95 3.98
N ASP A 38 -1.31 -12.89 4.91
CA ASP A 38 -0.19 -13.77 5.29
C ASP A 38 0.37 -14.53 4.09
N ALA A 39 -0.47 -15.14 3.26
CA ALA A 39 -0.01 -15.88 2.10
C ALA A 39 0.74 -15.01 1.07
N LEU A 40 0.43 -13.72 0.95
CA LEU A 40 1.17 -12.79 0.07
C LEU A 40 2.58 -12.49 0.60
N PHE A 41 2.81 -12.60 1.92
CA PHE A 41 4.03 -12.15 2.59
C PHE A 41 4.81 -13.26 3.33
N GLN A 42 4.28 -14.48 3.39
CA GLN A 42 4.98 -15.65 3.88
C GLN A 42 6.10 -16.03 2.90
N LEU A 43 7.33 -15.64 3.26
CA LEU A 43 8.58 -15.87 2.55
C LEU A 43 8.99 -17.36 2.42
N ASP A 44 8.35 -18.29 3.13
CA ASP A 44 8.73 -19.71 3.10
C ASP A 44 8.21 -20.47 1.86
N GLY A 45 7.38 -19.83 1.01
CA GLY A 45 6.66 -20.49 -0.09
C GLY A 45 7.32 -20.49 -1.47
N GLY A 46 8.49 -19.87 -1.64
CA GLY A 46 9.18 -19.85 -2.95
C GLY A 46 8.52 -18.98 -4.03
N LEU A 47 7.67 -18.02 -3.63
CA LEU A 47 7.16 -17.02 -4.58
C LEU A 47 8.29 -16.07 -4.95
N ALA A 48 8.69 -16.10 -6.21
CA ALA A 48 9.66 -15.16 -6.72
C ALA A 48 9.08 -13.74 -6.62
N TYR A 49 9.81 -12.84 -5.97
CA TYR A 49 9.43 -11.44 -5.82
C TYR A 49 10.26 -10.59 -6.79
N ALA A 50 9.58 -9.71 -7.54
CA ALA A 50 10.20 -8.90 -8.60
C ALA A 50 10.94 -9.73 -9.67
N GLN A 51 10.39 -10.89 -10.02
CA GLN A 51 10.89 -11.77 -11.09
C GLN A 51 9.78 -12.03 -12.12
N GLU A 52 10.15 -12.57 -13.28
CA GLU A 52 9.19 -12.90 -14.34
C GLU A 52 8.11 -13.89 -13.88
N ASP A 53 8.43 -14.80 -12.96
CA ASP A 53 7.55 -15.82 -12.41
C ASP A 53 6.76 -15.37 -11.17
N THR A 54 6.85 -14.09 -10.77
CA THR A 54 5.95 -13.54 -9.74
C THR A 54 4.48 -13.72 -10.20
N PRO A 55 3.59 -14.30 -9.36
CA PRO A 55 2.18 -14.49 -9.70
C PRO A 55 1.50 -13.19 -10.15
N GLU A 56 0.65 -13.28 -11.18
CA GLU A 56 -0.08 -12.14 -11.74
C GLU A 56 -0.86 -11.32 -10.70
N PRO A 57 -1.54 -11.92 -9.69
CA PRO A 57 -2.24 -11.15 -8.67
C PRO A 57 -1.31 -10.25 -7.84
N LEU A 58 -0.04 -10.66 -7.62
CA LEU A 58 0.96 -9.87 -6.91
C LEU A 58 1.46 -8.70 -7.78
N LYS A 59 1.73 -8.98 -9.06
CA LYS A 59 2.09 -7.94 -10.04
C LYS A 59 0.99 -6.90 -10.17
N ASP A 60 -0.26 -7.33 -10.29
CA ASP A 60 -1.42 -6.43 -10.42
C ASP A 60 -1.66 -5.59 -9.15
N ALA A 61 -1.45 -6.17 -7.97
CA ALA A 61 -1.54 -5.43 -6.72
C ALA A 61 -0.49 -4.33 -6.63
N PHE A 62 0.76 -4.60 -7.02
CA PHE A 62 1.81 -3.58 -7.06
C PHE A 62 1.54 -2.52 -8.13
N ALA A 63 1.07 -2.93 -9.32
CA ALA A 63 0.70 -2.02 -10.39
C ALA A 63 -0.38 -1.02 -9.95
N ALA A 64 -1.41 -1.49 -9.24
CA ALA A 64 -2.46 -0.61 -8.70
C ALA A 64 -1.91 0.44 -7.71
N LEU A 65 -0.84 0.12 -6.95
CA LEU A 65 -0.18 1.10 -6.08
C LEU A 65 0.60 2.12 -6.91
N LEU A 66 1.39 1.63 -7.87
CA LEU A 66 2.23 2.46 -8.75
C LEU A 66 1.38 3.45 -9.57
N GLU A 67 0.23 3.01 -10.11
CA GLU A 67 -0.72 3.84 -10.85
C GLU A 67 -1.12 5.10 -10.06
N CYS A 68 -1.37 4.96 -8.75
CA CYS A 68 -1.77 6.07 -7.90
C CYS A 68 -0.58 6.89 -7.38
N LEU A 69 0.52 6.23 -7.03
CA LEU A 69 1.64 6.86 -6.33
C LEU A 69 2.63 7.54 -7.27
N ALA A 70 2.67 7.16 -8.56
CA ALA A 70 3.56 7.77 -9.54
C ALA A 70 3.33 9.28 -9.70
N GLU A 71 2.07 9.73 -9.62
CA GLU A 71 1.70 11.14 -9.79
C GLU A 71 2.13 12.03 -8.62
N VAL A 72 2.41 11.45 -7.45
CA VAL A 72 2.74 12.17 -6.21
C VAL A 72 4.18 11.91 -5.73
N ALA A 73 5.00 11.22 -6.53
CA ALA A 73 6.39 10.92 -6.19
C ALA A 73 7.28 12.18 -6.20
N GLY A 74 6.91 13.18 -7.00
CA GLY A 74 7.64 14.42 -7.22
C GLY A 74 8.82 14.34 -8.19
N ASP A 75 9.35 15.51 -8.51
CA ASP A 75 10.40 15.69 -9.51
C ASP A 75 11.72 15.00 -9.11
N GLY A 76 12.30 14.26 -10.04
CA GLY A 76 13.58 13.56 -9.84
C GLY A 76 13.50 12.29 -9.00
N VAL A 77 12.31 11.88 -8.55
CA VAL A 77 12.09 10.64 -7.80
C VAL A 77 11.64 9.53 -8.76
N HIS A 78 12.26 8.36 -8.69
CA HIS A 78 11.86 7.20 -9.50
C HIS A 78 10.52 6.64 -8.98
N PRO A 79 9.43 6.62 -9.78
CA PRO A 79 8.10 6.22 -9.30
C PRO A 79 8.02 4.83 -8.68
N GLY A 80 8.77 3.87 -9.24
CA GLY A 80 8.86 2.51 -8.69
C GLY A 80 9.47 2.48 -7.29
N LEU A 81 10.56 3.23 -7.06
CA LEU A 81 11.22 3.26 -5.75
C LEU A 81 10.37 3.99 -4.72
N PHE A 82 9.68 5.06 -5.14
CA PHE A 82 8.71 5.73 -4.29
C PHE A 82 7.58 4.79 -3.86
N THR A 83 7.03 4.04 -4.82
CA THR A 83 5.99 3.03 -4.57
C THR A 83 6.45 1.97 -3.58
N GLU A 84 7.69 1.46 -3.73
CA GLU A 84 8.28 0.49 -2.80
C GLU A 84 8.38 1.02 -1.36
N VAL A 85 8.87 2.26 -1.18
CA VAL A 85 9.03 2.87 0.15
C VAL A 85 7.67 3.16 0.80
N PHE A 86 6.71 3.68 0.04
CA PHE A 86 5.37 3.93 0.52
C PHE A 86 4.69 2.62 0.93
N TRP A 87 4.78 1.59 0.08
CA TRP A 87 4.25 0.26 0.35
C TRP A 87 4.91 -0.40 1.56
N ALA A 88 6.23 -0.31 1.72
CA ALA A 88 6.94 -0.81 2.89
C ALA A 88 6.45 -0.15 4.19
N SER A 89 6.15 1.15 4.14
CA SER A 89 5.57 1.89 5.27
C SER A 89 4.18 1.38 5.63
N LEU A 90 3.29 1.18 4.64
CA LEU A 90 1.96 0.59 4.86
C LEU A 90 2.05 -0.84 5.41
N HIS A 91 2.97 -1.65 4.87
CA HIS A 91 3.19 -3.02 5.33
C HIS A 91 3.66 -3.05 6.79
N GLY A 92 4.57 -2.15 7.17
CA GLY A 92 4.99 -1.97 8.57
C GLY A 92 3.82 -1.60 9.48
N ILE A 93 2.96 -0.67 9.06
CA ILE A 93 1.76 -0.29 9.82
C ILE A 93 0.82 -1.49 9.98
N ALA A 94 0.50 -2.21 8.90
CA ALA A 94 -0.38 -3.38 8.95
C ALA A 94 0.16 -4.46 9.89
N THR A 95 1.44 -4.80 9.75
CA THR A 95 2.12 -5.83 10.54
C THR A 95 2.15 -5.47 12.02
N LEU A 96 2.54 -4.24 12.35
CA LEU A 96 2.63 -3.78 13.75
C LEU A 96 1.25 -3.60 14.40
N THR A 97 0.24 -3.18 13.63
CA THR A 97 -1.15 -3.07 14.11
C THR A 97 -1.67 -4.44 14.49
N ARG A 98 -1.52 -5.43 13.61
CA ARG A 98 -1.92 -6.81 13.89
C ARG A 98 -1.19 -7.42 15.08
N ALA A 99 0.08 -7.07 15.27
CA ALA A 99 0.86 -7.51 16.42
C ALA A 99 0.52 -6.78 17.74
N GLY A 100 -0.45 -5.85 17.73
CA GLY A 100 -0.81 -5.04 18.89
C GLY A 100 0.32 -4.10 19.34
N ARG A 101 1.21 -3.73 18.42
CA ARG A 101 2.37 -2.86 18.65
C ARG A 101 2.14 -1.40 18.25
N LEU A 102 0.92 -1.09 17.81
CA LEU A 102 0.46 0.26 17.53
C LEU A 102 -0.88 0.48 18.23
N LEU A 103 -1.05 1.68 18.78
CA LEU A 103 -2.31 2.10 19.39
C LEU A 103 -3.40 2.26 18.30
N PRO A 104 -4.57 1.62 18.45
CA PRO A 104 -5.68 1.73 17.50
C PRO A 104 -6.22 3.16 17.35
N GLU A 105 -6.22 3.94 18.43
CA GLU A 105 -6.73 5.32 18.45
C GLU A 105 -6.00 6.26 17.48
N ASP A 106 -4.74 5.97 17.18
CA ASP A 106 -3.89 6.78 16.29
C ASP A 106 -3.91 6.30 14.82
N ALA A 107 -4.74 5.30 14.47
CA ALA A 107 -4.70 4.67 13.15
C ALA A 107 -4.92 5.69 12.00
N ALA A 108 -5.94 6.52 12.11
CA ALA A 108 -6.23 7.55 11.12
C ALA A 108 -5.11 8.59 11.04
N GLN A 109 -4.63 9.09 12.18
CA GLN A 109 -3.55 10.08 12.23
C GLN A 109 -2.25 9.55 11.62
N ARG A 110 -1.97 8.25 11.78
CA ARG A 110 -0.78 7.61 11.21
C ARG A 110 -0.84 7.55 9.69
N VAL A 111 -2.02 7.31 9.12
CA VAL A 111 -2.24 7.39 7.67
C VAL A 111 -2.03 8.81 7.17
N GLU A 112 -2.68 9.80 7.81
CA GLU A 112 -2.52 11.21 7.41
C GLU A 112 -1.05 11.65 7.48
N LEU A 113 -0.34 11.28 8.55
CA LEU A 113 1.08 11.60 8.70
C LEU A 113 1.94 10.93 7.62
N LEU A 114 1.64 9.68 7.23
CA LEU A 114 2.36 9.01 6.16
C LEU A 114 2.17 9.74 4.82
N VAL A 115 0.92 10.07 4.50
CA VAL A 115 0.56 10.80 3.27
C VAL A 115 1.24 12.18 3.26
N ASP A 116 1.14 12.94 4.36
CA ASP A 116 1.75 14.26 4.53
C ASP A 116 3.26 14.28 4.32
N ARG A 117 3.95 13.20 4.68
CA ARG A 117 5.43 13.16 4.68
C ARG A 117 6.01 12.60 3.39
N LEU A 118 5.26 11.77 2.67
CA LEU A 118 5.78 11.10 1.47
C LEU A 118 5.14 11.62 0.18
N ALA A 119 3.83 11.87 0.16
CA ALA A 119 3.17 12.31 -1.06
C ALA A 119 3.43 13.80 -1.30
N LEU A 120 3.93 14.14 -2.49
CA LEU A 120 4.03 15.51 -2.96
C LEU A 120 2.72 15.86 -3.68
N VAL A 121 1.89 16.61 -2.96
CA VAL A 121 0.51 16.99 -3.31
C VAL A 121 0.30 18.49 -3.16
#